data_AF-A0A7C7QS32-F1
#
_entry.id   AF-A0A7C7QS32-F1
#
_cell.length_a   1.000
_cell.length_b   1.000
_cell.length_c   1.000
_cell.angle_alpha   90.00
_cell.angle_beta   90.00
_cell.angle_gamma   90.00
#
_symmetry.space_group_name_H-M   'P 1'
#
loop_
_entity.id
_entity.type
_entity.pdbx_description
1 polymer ?
#
loop_
_entity_poly.entity_id
_entity_poly.type
_entity_poly.pdbx_seq_one_letter_code
_entity_poly.pdbx_strand_id
1 'polypeptide(L)'
;MEPAALTVLSKVGLTAPPLPEHCEPILPPDRVSARRHVVAALHEALARGDFEQAAVLNSILSQEAFQRAYRALKAWEKVRDPETGLAPSATHPKVAYWDTRNTAADLFPFLLLASQYLDEDNEKLWLEALANERQICGPMPCKIHFRPIRVMEEDLPTVIFGASEYAKDGLLAVAERSGRGLWFERLEEVENALIDAAYVQTKAGKICASGTEENGEMLQVLSRLYWATGNEKYLEMAERIGEAYLFDVFPKNQYLPATHWDFAKGQPMSQDFRFRDHGSEIIPGLTELYLLEKLQGRPQAARYREPLKKFLDTALTVGRTEDGLWYNAVDVTTHEILDRGIVDTWGYILNGYQTFDMAEGTDAYADEIERVMRAVTTHKSVRWEGQLQDGYADSIESMLYLLPWFDIPECHRWVDDEIEVMFGKQLPSGFIEEWYLDGNFIRTSLLYATYKTQGITFEPWRENVRLGAAYDRNKKDLYIY
;
A
#
# COMPACT_ATOMS: atom_id res chain seq x y z
N MET A 1 10.86 22.24 10.14
CA MET A 1 10.99 23.61 9.56
C MET A 1 9.59 24.12 9.30
N GLU A 2 9.28 25.38 9.61
CA GLU A 2 7.98 25.98 9.29
C GLU A 2 7.70 25.88 7.77
N PRO A 3 6.45 25.64 7.34
CA PRO A 3 6.07 25.58 5.93
C PRO A 3 6.54 26.79 5.11
N ALA A 4 6.56 27.97 5.74
CA ALA A 4 7.02 29.21 5.13
C ALA A 4 8.52 29.19 4.77
N ALA A 5 9.35 28.48 5.52
CA ALA A 5 10.79 28.38 5.26
C ALA A 5 11.09 27.49 4.04
N LEU A 6 10.31 26.42 3.85
CA LEU A 6 10.38 25.55 2.66
C LEU A 6 9.98 26.30 1.38
N THR A 7 8.96 27.16 1.47
CA THR A 7 8.52 28.00 0.33
C THR A 7 9.57 29.03 -0.10
N VAL A 8 10.38 29.52 0.85
CA VAL A 8 11.47 30.45 0.54
C VAL A 8 12.64 29.72 -0.10
N LEU A 9 13.05 28.57 0.44
CA LEU A 9 14.15 27.75 -0.10
C LEU A 9 13.86 27.21 -1.51
N SER A 10 12.60 26.88 -1.82
CA SER A 10 12.18 26.46 -3.16
C SER A 10 12.24 27.59 -4.18
N LYS A 11 11.93 28.84 -3.77
CA LYS A 11 12.06 30.04 -4.60
C LYS A 11 13.52 30.41 -4.91
N VAL A 12 14.48 30.02 -4.07
CA VAL A 12 15.92 30.26 -4.32
C VAL A 12 16.62 29.08 -5.02
N GLY A 13 15.89 28.03 -5.42
CA GLY A 13 16.44 26.91 -6.19
C GLY A 13 17.35 25.97 -5.40
N LEU A 14 17.25 25.97 -4.07
CA LEU A 14 18.04 25.12 -3.17
C LEU A 14 17.31 23.83 -2.75
N THR A 15 16.05 23.65 -3.19
CA THR A 15 15.28 22.41 -3.05
C THR A 15 14.63 22.07 -4.39
N ALA A 16 14.15 20.83 -4.55
CA ALA A 16 13.28 20.47 -5.68
C ALA A 16 12.13 21.51 -5.78
N PRO A 17 11.75 21.94 -7.01
CA PRO A 17 10.64 22.86 -7.17
C PRO A 17 9.37 22.26 -6.54
N PRO A 18 8.47 23.08 -5.98
CA PRO A 18 7.18 22.57 -5.53
C PRO A 18 6.49 21.88 -6.71
N LEU A 19 5.90 20.71 -6.46
CA LEU A 19 5.07 19.99 -7.41
C LEU A 19 3.99 20.93 -7.97
N PRO A 20 3.49 20.71 -9.20
CA PRO A 20 2.36 21.48 -9.69
C PRO A 20 1.22 21.38 -8.67
N GLU A 21 0.76 22.52 -8.13
CA GLU A 21 -0.46 22.54 -7.33
C GLU A 21 -1.64 22.27 -8.26
N HIS A 22 -1.95 20.99 -8.49
CA HIS A 22 -3.16 20.56 -9.19
C HIS A 22 -4.36 20.77 -8.25
N CYS A 23 -4.71 22.03 -8.05
CA CYS A 23 -5.82 22.46 -7.19
C CYS A 23 -7.16 22.42 -7.95
N GLU A 24 -7.61 21.23 -8.36
CA GLU A 24 -9.05 21.06 -8.58
C GLU A 24 -9.75 20.94 -7.22
N PRO A 25 -10.89 21.62 -7.01
CA PRO A 25 -11.61 21.52 -5.75
C PRO A 25 -12.09 20.08 -5.54
N ILE A 26 -11.82 19.53 -4.35
CA ILE A 26 -12.32 18.22 -3.93
C ILE A 26 -13.82 18.15 -4.19
N LEU A 27 -14.24 17.09 -4.89
CA LEU A 27 -15.64 16.86 -5.22
C LEU A 27 -16.49 16.84 -3.94
N PRO A 28 -17.56 17.64 -3.84
CA PRO A 28 -18.29 17.78 -2.58
C PRO A 28 -19.06 16.49 -2.24
N PRO A 29 -19.31 16.20 -0.94
CA PRO A 29 -20.03 15.00 -0.49
C PRO A 29 -21.45 14.87 -1.06
N ASP A 30 -22.12 15.99 -1.32
CA ASP A 30 -23.51 16.09 -1.78
C ASP A 30 -23.62 16.25 -3.32
N ARG A 31 -22.53 15.98 -4.05
CA ARG A 31 -22.49 16.05 -5.52
C ARG A 31 -23.55 15.17 -6.18
N VAL A 32 -24.09 15.67 -7.29
CA VAL A 32 -25.00 14.93 -8.16
C VAL A 32 -24.28 14.70 -9.50
N SER A 33 -24.04 13.44 -9.84
CA SER A 33 -23.40 13.04 -11.08
C SER A 33 -24.13 11.86 -11.73
N ALA A 34 -23.87 11.62 -13.02
CA ALA A 34 -24.37 10.42 -13.69
C ALA A 34 -23.90 9.15 -12.98
N ARG A 35 -22.66 9.16 -12.46
CA ARG A 35 -22.09 8.06 -11.71
C ARG A 35 -22.84 7.81 -10.40
N ARG A 36 -23.22 8.86 -9.66
CA ARG A 36 -24.02 8.74 -8.43
C ARG A 36 -25.39 8.12 -8.65
N HIS A 37 -26.02 8.35 -9.80
CA HIS A 37 -27.25 7.65 -10.17
C HIS A 37 -27.01 6.15 -10.42
N VAL A 38 -25.89 5.77 -11.06
CA VAL A 38 -25.51 4.36 -11.25
C VAL A 38 -25.26 3.68 -9.90
N VAL A 39 -24.51 4.33 -9.00
CA VAL A 39 -24.26 3.80 -7.65
C VAL A 39 -25.56 3.66 -6.86
N ALA A 40 -26.43 4.67 -6.87
CA ALA A 40 -27.73 4.57 -6.20
C ALA A 40 -28.55 3.38 -6.73
N ALA A 41 -28.65 3.23 -8.06
CA ALA A 41 -29.34 2.12 -8.69
C ALA A 41 -28.72 0.76 -8.33
N LEU A 42 -27.38 0.67 -8.20
CA LEU A 42 -26.68 -0.55 -7.83
C LEU A 42 -27.09 -1.01 -6.44
N HIS A 43 -27.02 -0.10 -5.47
CA HIS A 43 -27.34 -0.41 -4.07
C HIS A 43 -28.84 -0.68 -3.88
N GLU A 44 -29.71 -0.05 -4.67
CA GLU A 44 -31.13 -0.41 -4.72
C GLU A 44 -31.38 -1.80 -5.31
N ALA A 45 -30.65 -2.20 -6.37
CA ALA A 45 -30.75 -3.52 -6.96
C ALA A 45 -30.29 -4.61 -5.96
N LEU A 46 -29.14 -4.40 -5.31
CA LEU A 46 -28.62 -5.29 -4.27
C LEU A 46 -29.61 -5.44 -3.10
N ALA A 47 -30.19 -4.33 -2.62
CA ALA A 47 -31.18 -4.37 -1.53
C ALA A 47 -32.46 -5.15 -1.89
N ARG A 48 -32.79 -5.25 -3.18
CA ARG A 48 -33.93 -6.06 -3.68
C ARG A 48 -33.54 -7.50 -4.04
N GLY A 49 -32.26 -7.87 -3.94
CA GLY A 49 -31.75 -9.17 -4.39
C GLY A 49 -31.72 -9.33 -5.91
N ASP A 50 -31.68 -8.22 -6.67
CA ASP A 50 -31.61 -8.19 -8.13
C ASP A 50 -30.14 -8.20 -8.59
N PHE A 51 -29.50 -9.37 -8.47
CA PHE A 51 -28.08 -9.54 -8.76
C PHE A 51 -27.76 -9.48 -10.27
N GLU A 52 -28.72 -9.78 -11.14
CA GLU A 52 -28.56 -9.58 -12.59
C GLU A 52 -28.41 -8.09 -12.91
N GLN A 53 -29.32 -7.24 -12.39
CA GLN A 53 -29.22 -5.80 -12.57
C GLN A 53 -27.96 -5.23 -11.89
N ALA A 54 -27.57 -5.78 -10.74
CA ALA A 54 -26.33 -5.39 -10.06
C ALA A 54 -25.09 -5.71 -10.91
N ALA A 55 -25.02 -6.88 -11.55
CA ALA A 55 -23.92 -7.24 -12.46
C ALA A 55 -23.83 -6.28 -13.65
N VAL A 56 -24.97 -5.90 -14.25
CA VAL A 56 -25.02 -4.88 -15.31
C VAL A 56 -24.48 -3.53 -14.83
N LEU A 57 -24.88 -3.07 -13.64
CA LEU A 57 -24.44 -1.78 -13.12
C LEU A 57 -22.96 -1.81 -12.72
N ASN A 58 -22.50 -2.91 -12.14
CA ASN A 58 -21.09 -3.16 -11.88
C ASN A 58 -20.28 -3.13 -13.17
N SER A 59 -20.81 -3.58 -14.32
CA SER A 59 -20.12 -3.53 -15.62
C SER A 59 -19.83 -2.11 -16.11
N ILE A 60 -20.64 -1.13 -15.68
CA ILE A 60 -20.42 0.30 -15.98
C ILE A 60 -19.30 0.84 -15.09
N LEU A 61 -19.34 0.49 -13.81
CA LEU A 61 -18.38 0.98 -12.81
C LEU A 61 -16.98 0.38 -12.99
N SER A 62 -16.88 -0.92 -13.28
CA SER A 62 -15.62 -1.58 -13.60
C SER A 62 -14.99 -1.01 -14.86
N GLN A 63 -15.79 -0.77 -15.91
CA GLN A 63 -15.29 -0.26 -17.18
C GLN A 63 -14.77 1.17 -17.05
N GLU A 64 -15.43 2.03 -16.27
CA GLU A 64 -14.86 3.34 -15.94
C GLU A 64 -13.49 3.18 -15.28
N ALA A 65 -13.38 2.35 -14.24
CA ALA A 65 -12.14 2.18 -13.49
C ALA A 65 -10.99 1.63 -14.35
N PHE A 66 -11.24 0.64 -15.20
CA PHE A 66 -10.26 0.17 -16.18
C PHE A 66 -9.85 1.27 -17.17
N GLN A 67 -10.79 2.06 -17.67
CA GLN A 67 -10.48 3.21 -18.54
C GLN A 67 -9.63 4.27 -17.82
N ARG A 68 -9.88 4.53 -16.53
CA ARG A 68 -9.06 5.45 -15.72
C ARG A 68 -7.62 4.96 -15.61
N ALA A 69 -7.42 3.70 -15.24
CA ALA A 69 -6.09 3.07 -15.16
C ALA A 69 -5.39 3.07 -16.54
N TYR A 70 -6.09 2.70 -17.61
CA TYR A 70 -5.56 2.69 -18.96
C TYR A 70 -5.07 4.06 -19.41
N ARG A 71 -5.83 5.13 -19.15
CA ARG A 71 -5.40 6.50 -19.52
C ARG A 71 -4.16 6.95 -18.77
N ALA A 72 -4.02 6.59 -17.51
CA ALA A 72 -2.83 6.87 -16.72
C ALA A 72 -1.61 6.10 -17.26
N LEU A 73 -1.76 4.80 -17.54
CA LEU A 73 -0.75 3.99 -18.23
C LEU A 73 -0.29 4.66 -19.53
N LYS A 74 -1.23 5.07 -20.40
CA LYS A 74 -0.94 5.75 -21.67
C LYS A 74 -0.29 7.12 -21.52
N ALA A 75 -0.50 7.81 -20.41
CA ALA A 75 0.19 9.06 -20.12
C ALA A 75 1.65 8.78 -19.76
N TRP A 76 1.89 7.82 -18.87
CA TRP A 76 3.23 7.44 -18.41
C TRP A 76 4.11 6.80 -19.48
N GLU A 77 3.53 6.03 -20.41
CA GLU A 77 4.25 5.49 -21.58
C GLU A 77 4.98 6.59 -22.38
N LYS A 78 4.42 7.81 -22.44
CA LYS A 78 4.95 8.92 -23.24
C LYS A 78 6.16 9.61 -22.61
N VAL A 79 6.36 9.46 -21.29
CA VAL A 79 7.39 10.18 -20.52
C VAL A 79 8.51 9.26 -20.04
N ARG A 80 8.48 7.98 -20.42
CA ARG A 80 9.59 7.04 -20.20
C ARG A 80 10.89 7.62 -20.73
N ASP A 81 11.97 7.37 -20.00
CA ASP A 81 13.30 7.70 -20.47
C ASP A 81 13.67 6.80 -21.67
N PRO A 82 14.06 7.36 -22.83
CA PRO A 82 14.28 6.58 -24.03
C PRO A 82 15.56 5.74 -24.00
N GLU A 83 16.48 5.99 -23.07
CA GLU A 83 17.73 5.22 -22.96
C GLU A 83 17.55 4.00 -22.05
N THR A 84 16.85 4.17 -20.93
CA THR A 84 16.65 3.12 -19.92
C THR A 84 15.29 2.42 -20.00
N GLY A 85 14.28 3.06 -20.61
CA GLY A 85 12.89 2.61 -20.56
C GLY A 85 12.20 2.85 -19.21
N LEU A 86 12.88 3.42 -18.23
CA LEU A 86 12.35 3.68 -16.88
C LEU A 86 11.42 4.91 -16.87
N ALA A 87 10.43 4.90 -15.99
CA ALA A 87 9.62 6.09 -15.73
C ALA A 87 10.38 7.07 -14.80
N PRO A 88 10.26 8.39 -14.97
CA PRO A 88 10.79 9.36 -14.01
C PRO A 88 9.89 9.48 -12.78
N SER A 89 10.46 9.95 -11.67
CA SER A 89 9.71 10.28 -10.44
C SER A 89 8.65 11.35 -10.64
N ALA A 90 8.85 12.29 -11.58
CA ALA A 90 7.79 13.15 -12.08
C ALA A 90 8.05 13.59 -13.53
N THR A 91 7.03 14.11 -14.20
CA THR A 91 7.16 14.59 -15.60
C THR A 91 8.02 15.86 -15.72
N HIS A 92 8.20 16.59 -14.62
CA HIS A 92 8.98 17.83 -14.61
C HIS A 92 10.48 17.54 -14.84
N PRO A 93 11.18 18.21 -15.78
CA PRO A 93 12.56 17.87 -16.17
C PRO A 93 13.60 17.88 -15.04
N LYS A 94 13.40 18.66 -13.97
CA LYS A 94 14.31 18.70 -12.80
C LYS A 94 14.23 17.47 -11.89
N VAL A 95 13.24 16.60 -12.09
CA VAL A 95 13.04 15.35 -11.33
C VAL A 95 13.00 14.15 -12.28
N ALA A 96 13.78 14.25 -13.37
CA ALA A 96 14.01 13.18 -14.34
C ALA A 96 15.00 12.15 -13.79
N TYR A 97 14.61 11.46 -12.71
CA TYR A 97 15.35 10.34 -12.14
C TYR A 97 14.39 9.21 -11.75
N TRP A 98 14.91 8.00 -11.78
CA TRP A 98 14.31 6.83 -11.16
C TRP A 98 14.69 6.79 -9.68
N ASP A 99 13.69 6.63 -8.82
CA ASP A 99 13.87 6.60 -7.37
C ASP A 99 13.34 5.28 -6.82
N THR A 100 14.17 4.56 -6.05
CA THR A 100 13.81 3.22 -5.57
C THR A 100 12.60 3.25 -4.63
N ARG A 101 12.65 4.09 -3.58
CA ARG A 101 11.57 4.18 -2.58
C ARG A 101 10.25 4.72 -3.13
N ASN A 102 10.27 5.46 -4.24
CA ASN A 102 9.07 6.12 -4.78
C ASN A 102 8.68 5.53 -6.14
N THR A 103 9.45 5.80 -7.19
CA THR A 103 9.06 5.38 -8.55
C THR A 103 9.06 3.86 -8.73
N ALA A 104 10.04 3.17 -8.13
CA ALA A 104 10.10 1.72 -8.23
C ALA A 104 9.03 1.05 -7.36
N ALA A 105 8.72 1.61 -6.19
CA ALA A 105 7.74 1.08 -5.24
C ALA A 105 6.28 1.43 -5.60
N ASP A 106 6.01 2.68 -6.00
CA ASP A 106 4.64 3.20 -6.09
C ASP A 106 4.15 3.53 -7.50
N LEU A 107 5.01 3.45 -8.53
CA LEU A 107 4.62 3.76 -9.90
C LEU A 107 4.81 2.58 -10.86
N PHE A 108 6.06 2.15 -11.02
CA PHE A 108 6.44 1.09 -11.94
C PHE A 108 5.60 -0.20 -11.82
N PRO A 109 5.40 -0.81 -10.63
CA PRO A 109 4.62 -2.05 -10.48
C PRO A 109 3.20 -1.89 -11.02
N PHE A 110 2.57 -0.74 -10.80
CA PHE A 110 1.18 -0.52 -11.19
C PHE A 110 1.06 -0.16 -12.66
N LEU A 111 2.10 0.42 -13.28
CA LEU A 111 2.20 0.50 -14.73
C LEU A 111 2.35 -0.88 -15.37
N LEU A 112 3.20 -1.75 -14.80
CA LEU A 112 3.35 -3.12 -15.26
C LEU A 112 2.03 -3.90 -15.13
N LEU A 113 1.37 -3.85 -13.97
CA LEU A 113 0.08 -4.50 -13.75
C LEU A 113 -1.00 -3.94 -14.69
N ALA A 114 -1.09 -2.61 -14.84
CA ALA A 114 -2.04 -2.02 -15.79
C ALA A 114 -1.78 -2.51 -17.23
N SER A 115 -0.51 -2.65 -17.64
CA SER A 115 -0.18 -3.20 -18.95
C SER A 115 -0.62 -4.66 -19.06
N GLN A 116 -0.38 -5.50 -18.05
CA GLN A 116 -0.81 -6.90 -18.05
C GLN A 116 -2.34 -7.03 -18.18
N TYR A 117 -3.11 -6.18 -17.49
CA TYR A 117 -4.57 -6.23 -17.55
C TYR A 117 -5.17 -5.57 -18.81
N LEU A 118 -4.57 -4.50 -19.30
CA LEU A 118 -5.25 -3.55 -20.20
C LEU A 118 -4.52 -3.33 -21.53
N ASP A 119 -3.28 -3.77 -21.64
CA ASP A 119 -2.46 -3.62 -22.84
C ASP A 119 -1.29 -4.61 -22.90
N GLU A 120 -1.62 -5.89 -23.06
CA GLU A 120 -0.67 -7.00 -23.06
C GLU A 120 0.45 -6.81 -24.11
N ASP A 121 0.12 -6.23 -25.27
CA ASP A 121 1.07 -5.95 -26.36
C ASP A 121 2.25 -5.04 -25.92
N ASN A 122 2.03 -4.23 -24.88
CA ASN A 122 3.01 -3.30 -24.31
C ASN A 122 3.65 -3.79 -23.01
N GLU A 123 3.27 -4.96 -22.47
CA GLU A 123 3.85 -5.49 -21.22
C GLU A 123 5.37 -5.59 -21.32
N LYS A 124 5.87 -6.05 -22.47
CA LYS A 124 7.30 -6.18 -22.76
C LYS A 124 8.10 -4.90 -22.47
N LEU A 125 7.52 -3.72 -22.65
CA LEU A 125 8.19 -2.44 -22.42
C LEU A 125 8.54 -2.24 -20.95
N TRP A 126 7.67 -2.72 -20.05
CA TRP A 126 7.85 -2.63 -18.61
C TRP A 126 8.77 -3.74 -18.09
N LEU A 127 8.71 -4.94 -18.69
CA LEU A 127 9.68 -6.00 -18.41
C LEU A 127 11.10 -5.62 -18.85
N GLU A 128 11.26 -4.93 -19.98
CA GLU A 128 12.54 -4.35 -20.41
C GLU A 128 13.03 -3.30 -19.40
N ALA A 129 12.13 -2.45 -18.88
CA ALA A 129 12.47 -1.45 -17.86
C ALA A 129 12.98 -2.12 -16.56
N LEU A 130 12.32 -3.19 -16.09
CA LEU A 130 12.77 -4.00 -14.96
C LEU A 130 14.16 -4.60 -15.20
N ALA A 131 14.40 -5.15 -16.39
CA ALA A 131 15.68 -5.74 -16.75
C ALA A 131 16.79 -4.68 -16.80
N ASN A 132 16.50 -3.48 -17.32
CA ASN A 132 17.44 -2.37 -17.38
C ASN A 132 17.76 -1.81 -15.99
N GLU A 133 16.77 -1.66 -15.11
CA GLU A 133 16.99 -1.31 -13.69
C GLU A 133 17.96 -2.31 -13.05
N ARG A 134 17.64 -3.60 -13.15
CA ARG A 134 18.48 -4.68 -12.62
C ARG A 134 19.90 -4.65 -13.18
N GLN A 135 20.06 -4.38 -14.47
CA GLN A 135 21.38 -4.30 -15.11
C GLN A 135 22.21 -3.09 -14.62
N ILE A 136 21.56 -1.94 -14.38
CA ILE A 136 22.21 -0.71 -13.95
C ILE A 136 22.60 -0.77 -12.47
N CYS A 137 21.68 -1.25 -11.62
CA CYS A 137 21.85 -1.25 -10.17
C CYS A 137 22.52 -2.53 -9.63
N GLY A 138 22.38 -3.66 -10.34
CA GLY A 138 22.74 -4.96 -9.81
C GLY A 138 21.75 -5.47 -8.75
N PRO A 139 22.17 -6.37 -7.84
CA PRO A 139 21.27 -7.01 -6.88
C PRO A 139 20.57 -6.02 -5.95
N MET A 140 21.30 -5.04 -5.42
CA MET A 140 20.74 -3.98 -4.60
C MET A 140 20.18 -2.87 -5.52
N PRO A 141 18.88 -2.54 -5.43
CA PRO A 141 18.30 -1.45 -6.21
C PRO A 141 18.96 -0.10 -5.93
N CYS A 142 18.87 0.83 -6.87
CA CYS A 142 19.56 2.10 -6.79
C CYS A 142 18.77 3.25 -7.44
N LYS A 143 19.05 4.47 -6.99
CA LYS A 143 18.54 5.69 -7.61
C LYS A 143 19.33 6.02 -8.88
N ILE A 144 18.64 6.28 -9.99
CA ILE A 144 19.25 6.51 -11.31
C ILE A 144 18.84 7.89 -11.82
N HIS A 145 19.79 8.81 -11.98
CA HIS A 145 19.56 10.07 -12.69
C HIS A 145 19.55 9.82 -14.20
N PHE A 146 18.62 10.43 -14.93
CA PHE A 146 18.57 10.32 -16.39
C PHE A 146 19.36 11.44 -17.06
N ARG A 147 19.95 11.15 -18.23
CA ARG A 147 20.55 12.13 -19.14
C ARG A 147 21.61 13.06 -18.49
N PRO A 148 22.83 12.56 -18.24
CA PRO A 148 23.29 11.18 -18.52
C PRO A 148 22.82 10.20 -17.45
N ILE A 149 22.76 8.91 -17.82
CA ILE A 149 22.55 7.83 -16.85
C ILE A 149 23.67 7.88 -15.80
N ARG A 150 23.28 8.04 -14.53
CA ARG A 150 24.19 7.99 -13.39
C ARG A 150 23.50 7.37 -12.19
N VAL A 151 24.12 6.34 -11.62
CA VAL A 151 23.75 5.81 -10.30
C VAL A 151 24.11 6.86 -9.24
N MET A 152 23.12 7.23 -8.42
CA MET A 152 23.31 8.18 -7.33
C MET A 152 23.82 7.44 -6.09
N GLU A 153 24.85 7.99 -5.46
CA GLU A 153 25.36 7.46 -4.19
C GLU A 153 24.43 7.88 -3.05
N GLU A 154 23.97 6.91 -2.28
CA GLU A 154 23.16 7.06 -1.08
C GLU A 154 23.82 6.28 0.06
N ASP A 155 23.61 6.70 1.31
CA ASP A 155 24.08 5.94 2.47
C ASP A 155 23.30 4.63 2.62
N LEU A 156 23.91 3.63 3.26
CA LEU A 156 23.34 2.29 3.39
C LEU A 156 21.92 2.26 3.99
N PRO A 157 21.61 2.99 5.09
CA PRO A 157 20.24 3.11 5.58
C PRO A 157 19.24 3.58 4.52
N THR A 158 19.58 4.62 3.77
CA THR A 158 18.74 5.14 2.68
C THR A 158 18.51 4.10 1.57
N VAL A 159 19.55 3.34 1.20
CA VAL A 159 19.45 2.27 0.20
C VAL A 159 18.58 1.12 0.70
N ILE A 160 18.75 0.70 1.95
CA ILE A 160 17.96 -0.37 2.57
C ILE A 160 16.49 0.01 2.61
N PHE A 161 16.17 1.23 3.04
CA PHE A 161 14.80 1.71 3.07
C PHE A 161 14.17 1.71 1.67
N GLY A 162 14.87 2.26 0.66
CA GLY A 162 14.32 2.23 -0.69
C GLY A 162 14.16 0.81 -1.26
N ALA A 163 15.05 -0.11 -0.91
CA ALA A 163 14.95 -1.50 -1.34
C ALA A 163 13.81 -2.25 -0.63
N SER A 164 13.52 -1.97 0.64
CA SER A 164 12.39 -2.57 1.36
C SER A 164 11.04 -2.08 0.80
N GLU A 165 10.92 -0.78 0.52
CA GLU A 165 9.78 -0.17 -0.17
C GLU A 165 9.54 -0.80 -1.55
N TYR A 166 10.59 -0.90 -2.38
CA TYR A 166 10.46 -1.54 -3.69
C TYR A 166 10.13 -3.03 -3.59
N ALA A 167 10.58 -3.72 -2.55
CA ALA A 167 10.22 -5.10 -2.32
C ALA A 167 8.75 -5.25 -1.90
N LYS A 168 8.28 -4.48 -0.91
CA LYS A 168 6.94 -4.59 -0.30
C LYS A 168 5.84 -3.97 -1.17
N ASP A 169 5.92 -2.68 -1.48
CA ASP A 169 4.88 -2.00 -2.27
C ASP A 169 5.01 -2.25 -3.77
N GLY A 170 6.26 -2.47 -4.21
CA GLY A 170 6.58 -2.72 -5.60
C GLY A 170 6.36 -4.16 -6.05
N LEU A 171 7.44 -4.93 -5.97
CA LEU A 171 7.55 -6.23 -6.62
C LEU A 171 6.63 -7.29 -6.02
N LEU A 172 6.39 -7.22 -4.70
CA LEU A 172 5.46 -8.13 -4.03
C LEU A 172 4.01 -7.93 -4.50
N ALA A 173 3.58 -6.68 -4.73
CA ALA A 173 2.23 -6.42 -5.26
C ALA A 173 2.02 -7.07 -6.64
N VAL A 174 3.03 -7.02 -7.52
CA VAL A 174 2.98 -7.71 -8.82
C VAL A 174 2.99 -9.24 -8.65
N ALA A 175 3.81 -9.75 -7.71
CA ALA A 175 3.90 -11.18 -7.43
C ALA A 175 2.58 -11.78 -6.92
N GLU A 176 1.92 -11.12 -5.97
CA GLU A 176 0.65 -11.59 -5.41
C GLU A 176 -0.47 -11.56 -6.45
N ARG A 177 -0.39 -10.62 -7.40
CA ARG A 177 -1.43 -10.45 -8.41
C ARG A 177 -1.26 -11.34 -9.64
N SER A 178 -0.04 -11.46 -10.13
CA SER A 178 0.29 -12.13 -11.40
C SER A 178 1.04 -13.45 -11.20
N GLY A 179 1.30 -13.84 -9.94
CA GLY A 179 2.06 -15.04 -9.61
C GLY A 179 3.57 -14.86 -9.79
N ARG A 180 4.29 -15.97 -9.96
CA ARG A 180 5.75 -15.94 -10.17
C ARG A 180 6.09 -15.48 -11.59
N GLY A 181 7.13 -14.66 -11.70
CA GLY A 181 7.66 -14.14 -12.97
C GLY A 181 8.97 -13.38 -12.75
N LEU A 182 9.39 -12.57 -13.73
CA LEU A 182 10.64 -11.79 -13.64
C LEU A 182 10.65 -10.81 -12.45
N TRP A 183 9.48 -10.28 -12.08
CA TRP A 183 9.31 -9.44 -10.89
C TRP A 183 9.53 -10.24 -9.58
N PHE A 184 9.10 -11.50 -9.52
CA PHE A 184 9.33 -12.38 -8.37
C PHE A 184 10.82 -12.74 -8.25
N GLU A 185 11.49 -13.03 -9.37
CA GLU A 185 12.94 -13.25 -9.39
C GLU A 185 13.70 -11.99 -8.92
N ARG A 186 13.24 -10.79 -9.34
CA ARG A 186 13.80 -9.53 -8.84
C ARG A 186 13.54 -9.36 -7.35
N LEU A 187 12.34 -9.67 -6.86
CA LEU A 187 12.00 -9.61 -5.44
C LEU A 187 12.94 -10.48 -4.60
N GLU A 188 13.14 -11.74 -5.02
CA GLU A 188 14.08 -12.65 -4.34
C GLU A 188 15.52 -12.09 -4.34
N GLU A 189 15.97 -11.49 -5.45
CA GLU A 189 17.30 -10.91 -5.56
C GLU A 189 17.49 -9.70 -4.66
N VAL A 190 16.51 -8.79 -4.63
CA VAL A 190 16.52 -7.61 -3.75
C VAL A 190 16.53 -8.03 -2.28
N GLU A 191 15.65 -8.96 -1.90
CA GLU A 191 15.57 -9.44 -0.51
C GLU A 191 16.86 -10.14 -0.07
N ASN A 192 17.50 -10.89 -0.98
CA ASN A 192 18.80 -11.50 -0.68
C ASN A 192 19.88 -10.44 -0.44
N ALA A 193 19.89 -9.38 -1.25
CA ALA A 193 20.83 -8.28 -1.07
C ALA A 193 20.59 -7.54 0.26
N LEU A 194 19.32 -7.36 0.67
CA LEU A 194 18.95 -6.81 1.97
C LEU A 194 19.47 -7.69 3.12
N ILE A 195 19.22 -9.00 3.07
CA ILE A 195 19.71 -9.97 4.07
C ILE A 195 21.23 -9.94 4.18
N ASP A 196 21.94 -9.93 3.05
CA ASP A 196 23.40 -9.88 3.01
C ASP A 196 23.96 -8.56 3.54
N ALA A 197 23.22 -7.46 3.36
CA ALA A 197 23.57 -6.13 3.86
C ALA A 197 23.19 -5.90 5.34
N ALA A 198 22.59 -6.89 6.02
CA ALA A 198 22.14 -6.73 7.40
C ALA A 198 23.27 -6.29 8.34
N TYR A 199 23.07 -5.16 9.03
CA TYR A 199 24.13 -4.49 9.80
C TYR A 199 23.73 -4.13 11.24
N VAL A 200 22.44 -4.12 11.56
CA VAL A 200 21.93 -3.74 12.89
C VAL A 200 22.02 -4.94 13.83
N GLN A 201 22.87 -4.86 14.84
CA GLN A 201 23.06 -5.95 15.80
C GLN A 201 21.92 -5.98 16.84
N THR A 202 21.22 -7.11 16.92
CA THR A 202 20.25 -7.40 18.00
C THR A 202 20.72 -8.59 18.84
N LYS A 203 19.95 -8.97 19.87
CA LYS A 203 20.20 -10.21 20.63
C LYS A 203 19.91 -11.48 19.82
N ALA A 204 19.00 -11.41 18.84
CA ALA A 204 18.59 -12.55 18.02
C ALA A 204 19.47 -12.75 16.78
N GLY A 205 20.30 -11.76 16.44
CA GLY A 205 21.14 -11.76 15.24
C GLY A 205 21.16 -10.38 14.59
N LYS A 206 21.82 -10.28 13.44
CA LYS A 206 21.75 -9.05 12.65
C LYS A 206 20.42 -8.97 11.90
N ILE A 207 19.85 -7.77 11.86
CA ILE A 207 18.69 -7.38 11.03
C ILE A 207 19.10 -6.21 10.12
N CYS A 208 18.27 -5.89 9.13
CA CYS A 208 18.66 -4.94 8.09
C CYS A 208 18.50 -3.48 8.50
N ALA A 209 17.53 -3.13 9.35
CA ALA A 209 17.24 -1.75 9.68
C ALA A 209 16.98 -1.52 11.18
N SER A 210 17.13 -0.26 11.61
CA SER A 210 16.77 0.20 12.95
C SER A 210 15.38 0.83 13.03
N GLY A 211 14.80 1.17 11.87
CA GLY A 211 13.47 1.75 11.78
C GLY A 211 12.39 0.68 11.78
N THR A 212 11.23 1.06 12.31
CA THR A 212 10.08 0.17 12.51
C THR A 212 9.33 -0.12 11.22
N GLU A 213 9.33 0.85 10.32
CA GLU A 213 8.75 0.76 8.99
C GLU A 213 9.46 -0.30 8.17
N GLU A 214 10.77 -0.15 7.94
CA GLU A 214 11.57 -1.07 7.12
C GLU A 214 11.51 -2.50 7.65
N ASN A 215 11.52 -2.65 8.98
CA ASN A 215 11.39 -3.96 9.62
C ASN A 215 9.98 -4.57 9.45
N GLY A 216 8.94 -3.74 9.45
CA GLY A 216 7.58 -4.16 9.13
C GLY A 216 7.42 -4.59 7.68
N GLU A 217 7.99 -3.83 6.74
CA GLU A 217 8.02 -4.16 5.31
C GLU A 217 8.73 -5.49 5.05
N MET A 218 9.92 -5.65 5.63
CA MET A 218 10.70 -6.89 5.50
C MET A 218 9.93 -8.08 6.07
N LEU A 219 9.26 -7.96 7.22
CA LEU A 219 8.48 -9.06 7.78
C LEU A 219 7.39 -9.54 6.82
N GLN A 220 6.73 -8.61 6.12
CA GLN A 220 5.69 -8.92 5.12
C GLN A 220 6.25 -9.61 3.89
N VAL A 221 7.40 -9.15 3.38
CA VAL A 221 8.08 -9.75 2.22
C VAL A 221 8.66 -11.12 2.57
N LEU A 222 9.43 -11.21 3.65
CA LEU A 222 10.13 -12.42 4.09
C LEU A 222 9.15 -13.56 4.38
N SER A 223 8.04 -13.28 5.06
CA SER A 223 7.03 -14.28 5.38
C SER A 223 6.41 -14.87 4.11
N ARG A 224 6.07 -14.02 3.13
CA ARG A 224 5.50 -14.45 1.84
C ARG A 224 6.53 -15.17 0.96
N LEU A 225 7.78 -14.71 0.92
CA LEU A 225 8.85 -15.39 0.19
C LEU A 225 9.13 -16.77 0.79
N TYR A 226 9.15 -16.92 2.11
CA TYR A 226 9.24 -18.24 2.72
C TYR A 226 8.05 -19.12 2.34
N TRP A 227 6.82 -18.60 2.45
CA TRP A 227 5.62 -19.35 2.07
C TRP A 227 5.67 -19.83 0.63
N ALA A 228 6.11 -18.96 -0.28
CA ALA A 228 6.23 -19.27 -1.68
C ALA A 228 7.36 -20.30 -1.94
N THR A 229 8.55 -20.12 -1.36
CA THR A 229 9.76 -20.83 -1.78
C THR A 229 10.19 -21.98 -0.89
N GLY A 230 9.78 -21.99 0.38
CA GLY A 230 10.29 -22.87 1.43
C GLY A 230 11.74 -22.59 1.83
N ASN A 231 12.33 -21.47 1.40
CA ASN A 231 13.72 -21.16 1.68
C ASN A 231 13.88 -20.59 3.10
N GLU A 232 14.41 -21.40 4.01
CA GLU A 232 14.50 -21.10 5.45
C GLU A 232 15.22 -19.79 5.77
N LYS A 233 16.14 -19.30 4.92
CA LYS A 233 16.84 -18.02 5.16
C LYS A 233 15.87 -16.84 5.33
N TYR A 234 14.72 -16.87 4.64
CA TYR A 234 13.72 -15.82 4.72
C TYR A 234 13.01 -15.86 6.06
N LEU A 235 12.58 -17.05 6.50
CA LEU A 235 11.96 -17.23 7.81
C LEU A 235 12.95 -16.93 8.94
N GLU A 236 14.22 -17.33 8.82
CA GLU A 236 15.25 -17.00 9.81
C GLU A 236 15.45 -15.49 9.98
N MET A 237 15.43 -14.72 8.89
CA MET A 237 15.51 -13.25 9.01
C MET A 237 14.23 -12.68 9.63
N ALA A 238 13.05 -13.16 9.22
CA ALA A 238 11.79 -12.72 9.80
C ALA A 238 11.71 -13.01 11.30
N GLU A 239 12.14 -14.20 11.73
CA GLU A 239 12.24 -14.60 13.14
C GLU A 239 13.20 -13.70 13.92
N ARG A 240 14.35 -13.28 13.34
CA ARG A 240 15.27 -12.34 14.00
C ARG A 240 14.62 -10.99 14.26
N ILE A 241 13.88 -10.47 13.28
CA ILE A 241 13.13 -9.22 13.43
C ILE A 241 12.02 -9.40 14.47
N GLY A 242 11.22 -10.46 14.38
CA GLY A 242 10.17 -10.79 15.33
C GLY A 242 10.68 -10.88 16.77
N GLU A 243 11.77 -11.60 17.01
CA GLU A 243 12.40 -11.72 18.33
C GLU A 243 12.90 -10.36 18.86
N ALA A 244 13.48 -9.53 17.98
CA ALA A 244 13.96 -8.20 18.34
C ALA A 244 12.82 -7.29 18.82
N TYR A 245 11.67 -7.30 18.15
CA TYR A 245 10.53 -6.48 18.54
C TYR A 245 9.79 -7.05 19.76
N LEU A 246 9.40 -8.32 19.70
CA LEU A 246 8.53 -8.96 20.70
C LEU A 246 9.21 -9.10 22.08
N PHE A 247 10.54 -9.27 22.12
CA PHE A 247 11.27 -9.55 23.36
C PHE A 247 12.33 -8.52 23.73
N ASP A 248 12.65 -7.55 22.86
CA ASP A 248 13.55 -6.45 23.21
C ASP A 248 12.87 -5.08 23.16
N VAL A 249 12.28 -4.69 22.02
CA VAL A 249 11.66 -3.35 21.84
C VAL A 249 10.43 -3.18 22.74
N PHE A 250 9.41 -4.02 22.56
CA PHE A 250 8.12 -3.84 23.23
C PHE A 250 8.21 -3.85 24.76
N PRO A 251 8.91 -4.81 25.41
CA PRO A 251 9.02 -4.81 26.87
C PRO A 251 9.75 -3.58 27.44
N LYS A 252 10.58 -2.90 26.64
CA LYS A 252 11.36 -1.72 27.05
C LYS A 252 10.67 -0.39 26.72
N ASN A 253 9.63 -0.41 25.89
CA ASN A 253 8.99 0.80 25.38
C ASN A 253 7.47 0.77 25.50
N GLN A 254 6.96 0.34 26.65
CA GLN A 254 5.53 0.30 26.96
C GLN A 254 4.68 -0.47 25.93
N TYR A 255 5.26 -1.46 25.25
CA TYR A 255 4.62 -2.21 24.17
C TYR A 255 4.17 -1.36 22.97
N LEU A 256 4.87 -0.26 22.71
CA LEU A 256 4.75 0.50 21.46
C LEU A 256 6.12 0.61 20.78
N PRO A 257 6.21 0.49 19.45
CA PRO A 257 7.46 0.73 18.74
C PRO A 257 7.66 2.23 18.50
N ALA A 258 8.84 2.74 18.83
CA ALA A 258 9.26 4.03 18.29
C ALA A 258 9.56 3.90 16.80
N THR A 259 9.46 4.99 16.03
CA THR A 259 9.82 4.98 14.60
C THR A 259 11.25 4.48 14.39
N HIS A 260 12.19 4.86 15.27
CA HIS A 260 13.56 4.35 15.25
C HIS A 260 14.00 3.86 16.62
N TRP A 261 14.68 2.70 16.66
CA TRP A 261 15.17 2.08 17.87
C TRP A 261 16.69 1.90 17.89
N ASP A 262 17.35 2.34 18.97
CA ASP A 262 18.77 2.05 19.18
C ASP A 262 18.89 0.68 19.84
N PHE A 263 19.07 -0.37 19.04
CA PHE A 263 19.21 -1.74 19.53
C PHE A 263 20.45 -1.95 20.43
N ALA A 264 21.50 -1.14 20.25
CA ALA A 264 22.69 -1.25 21.08
C ALA A 264 22.45 -0.69 22.49
N LYS A 265 21.71 0.41 22.59
CA LYS A 265 21.35 1.04 23.88
C LYS A 265 20.05 0.50 24.47
N GLY A 266 19.21 -0.15 23.67
CA GLY A 266 17.89 -0.64 24.06
C GLY A 266 16.94 0.49 24.43
N GLN A 267 16.91 1.57 23.65
CA GLN A 267 16.08 2.75 23.90
C GLN A 267 15.61 3.40 22.59
N PRO A 268 14.52 4.17 22.61
CA PRO A 268 14.04 4.88 21.43
C PRO A 268 15.06 5.94 20.94
N MET A 269 15.25 6.04 19.62
CA MET A 269 15.97 7.16 18.97
C MET A 269 15.03 8.32 18.65
N SER A 270 13.74 8.02 18.47
CA SER A 270 12.66 8.99 18.32
C SER A 270 11.54 8.67 19.32
N GLN A 271 10.81 9.69 19.77
CA GLN A 271 9.74 9.50 20.77
C GLN A 271 8.37 9.27 20.13
N ASP A 272 8.28 9.23 18.80
CA ASP A 272 7.04 9.02 18.07
C ASP A 272 6.82 7.55 17.70
N PHE A 273 5.56 7.10 17.81
CA PHE A 273 5.01 6.01 17.04
C PHE A 273 4.10 6.60 15.97
N ARG A 274 4.40 6.34 14.71
CA ARG A 274 3.62 6.80 13.56
C ARG A 274 2.68 5.71 13.11
N PHE A 275 1.39 6.04 13.04
CA PHE A 275 0.38 5.17 12.47
C PHE A 275 0.17 5.44 10.97
N ARG A 276 0.32 6.71 10.57
CA ARG A 276 0.15 7.13 9.18
C ARG A 276 1.32 6.68 8.32
N ASP A 277 1.06 6.59 7.02
CA ASP A 277 2.03 6.21 6.02
C ASP A 277 2.51 4.78 6.34
N HIS A 278 3.75 4.45 6.04
CA HIS A 278 4.31 3.13 6.30
C HIS A 278 4.81 2.98 7.77
N GLY A 279 4.54 3.96 8.65
CA GLY A 279 4.98 3.92 10.04
C GLY A 279 4.39 2.78 10.88
N SER A 280 3.28 2.18 10.43
CA SER A 280 2.57 1.12 11.13
C SER A 280 2.83 -0.30 10.60
N GLU A 281 3.70 -0.47 9.60
CA GLU A 281 3.93 -1.74 8.89
C GLU A 281 4.40 -2.90 9.78
N ILE A 282 4.92 -2.58 10.96
CA ILE A 282 5.27 -3.58 11.97
C ILE A 282 4.04 -4.36 12.48
N ILE A 283 2.84 -3.77 12.43
CA ILE A 283 1.58 -4.43 12.81
C ILE A 283 1.27 -5.57 11.84
N PRO A 284 1.01 -5.32 10.54
CA PRO A 284 0.77 -6.40 9.59
C PRO A 284 1.96 -7.35 9.52
N GLY A 285 3.20 -6.86 9.47
CA GLY A 285 4.39 -7.69 9.40
C GLY A 285 4.53 -8.72 10.53
N LEU A 286 4.36 -8.32 11.79
CA LEU A 286 4.44 -9.26 12.92
C LEU A 286 3.28 -10.26 12.93
N THR A 287 2.09 -9.82 12.52
CA THR A 287 0.92 -10.71 12.47
C THR A 287 1.00 -11.72 11.34
N GLU A 288 1.60 -11.37 10.20
CA GLU A 288 1.87 -12.30 9.11
C GLU A 288 2.92 -13.33 9.48
N LEU A 289 4.04 -12.90 10.09
CA LEU A 289 5.02 -13.83 10.64
C LEU A 289 4.34 -14.79 11.63
N TYR A 290 3.51 -14.25 12.53
CA TYR A 290 2.79 -15.07 13.50
C TYR A 290 1.86 -16.11 12.85
N LEU A 291 1.09 -15.70 11.86
CA LEU A 291 0.23 -16.60 11.07
C LEU A 291 1.07 -17.70 10.39
N LEU A 292 2.19 -17.32 9.77
CA LEU A 292 3.09 -18.27 9.12
C LEU A 292 3.63 -19.31 10.11
N GLU A 293 4.13 -18.88 11.27
CA GLU A 293 4.65 -19.77 12.32
C GLU A 293 3.58 -20.74 12.82
N LYS A 294 2.33 -20.26 12.96
CA LYS A 294 1.18 -21.09 13.33
C LYS A 294 0.88 -22.14 12.26
N LEU A 295 0.81 -21.74 10.99
CA LEU A 295 0.55 -22.65 9.86
C LEU A 295 1.66 -23.71 9.71
N GLN A 296 2.91 -23.36 9.99
CA GLN A 296 4.06 -24.27 9.95
C GLN A 296 4.22 -25.12 11.23
N GLY A 297 3.38 -24.92 12.25
CA GLY A 297 3.45 -25.67 13.51
C GLY A 297 4.74 -25.43 14.30
N ARG A 298 5.33 -24.23 14.19
CA ARG A 298 6.63 -23.89 14.76
C ARG A 298 6.51 -23.50 16.25
N PRO A 299 7.54 -23.76 17.06
CA PRO A 299 7.52 -23.40 18.49
C PRO A 299 7.47 -21.88 18.74
N GLN A 300 7.94 -21.08 17.80
CA GLN A 300 7.90 -19.62 17.80
C GLN A 300 6.48 -19.10 17.98
N ALA A 301 5.48 -19.71 17.32
CA ALA A 301 4.08 -19.33 17.45
C ALA A 301 3.61 -19.31 18.92
N ALA A 302 3.91 -20.35 19.70
CA ALA A 302 3.52 -20.39 21.12
C ALA A 302 4.19 -19.25 21.93
N ARG A 303 5.42 -18.87 21.57
CA ARG A 303 6.18 -17.81 22.24
C ARG A 303 5.71 -16.41 21.85
N TYR A 304 5.34 -16.21 20.58
CA TYR A 304 5.01 -14.89 20.03
C TYR A 304 3.60 -14.43 20.39
N ARG A 305 2.68 -15.37 20.66
CA ARG A 305 1.26 -15.10 20.93
C ARG A 305 1.03 -13.97 21.94
N GLU A 306 1.50 -14.12 23.17
CA GLU A 306 1.19 -13.17 24.26
C GLU A 306 1.84 -11.79 24.06
N PRO A 307 3.15 -11.69 23.72
CA PRO A 307 3.76 -10.39 23.44
C PRO A 307 3.10 -9.66 22.28
N LEU A 308 2.75 -10.37 21.20
CA LEU A 308 2.09 -9.80 20.03
C LEU A 308 0.68 -9.31 20.40
N LYS A 309 -0.11 -10.14 21.07
CA LYS A 309 -1.46 -9.74 21.52
C LYS A 309 -1.40 -8.49 22.39
N LYS A 310 -0.44 -8.42 23.32
CA LYS A 310 -0.28 -7.26 24.20
C LYS A 310 0.10 -5.99 23.43
N PHE A 311 0.93 -6.10 22.39
CA PHE A 311 1.22 -4.98 21.49
C PHE A 311 -0.05 -4.50 20.78
N LEU A 312 -0.79 -5.41 20.15
CA LEU A 312 -2.05 -5.10 19.45
C LEU A 312 -3.07 -4.43 20.40
N ASP A 313 -3.30 -5.01 21.58
CA ASP A 313 -4.18 -4.44 22.60
C ASP A 313 -3.73 -3.03 23.01
N THR A 314 -2.42 -2.79 23.13
CA THR A 314 -1.88 -1.47 23.52
C THR A 314 -2.09 -0.44 22.41
N ALA A 315 -1.79 -0.82 21.15
CA ALA A 315 -1.94 0.06 19.99
C ALA A 315 -3.40 0.51 19.74
N LEU A 316 -4.39 -0.32 20.11
CA LEU A 316 -5.82 0.05 20.09
C LEU A 316 -6.19 1.13 21.12
N THR A 317 -5.40 1.33 22.17
CA THR A 317 -5.73 2.25 23.28
C THR A 317 -5.13 3.64 23.15
N VAL A 318 -4.23 3.85 22.19
CA VAL A 318 -3.49 5.12 22.03
C VAL A 318 -3.82 5.80 20.71
N GLY A 319 -3.74 7.13 20.69
CA GLY A 319 -3.87 7.89 19.45
C GLY A 319 -5.21 7.73 18.74
N ARG A 320 -6.31 7.49 19.48
CA ARG A 320 -7.63 7.23 18.89
C ARG A 320 -8.48 8.50 18.83
N THR A 321 -9.23 8.63 17.74
CA THR A 321 -10.38 9.53 17.59
C THR A 321 -11.60 8.95 18.32
N GLU A 322 -12.64 9.76 18.55
CA GLU A 322 -13.87 9.31 19.23
C GLU A 322 -14.58 8.16 18.49
N ASP A 323 -14.52 8.18 17.16
CA ASP A 323 -15.14 7.19 16.28
C ASP A 323 -14.23 5.98 15.99
N GLY A 324 -12.99 5.97 16.49
CA GLY A 324 -12.11 4.80 16.45
C GLY A 324 -11.14 4.76 15.28
N LEU A 325 -10.89 5.85 14.58
CA LEU A 325 -9.71 5.97 13.71
C LEU A 325 -8.47 6.34 14.51
N TRP A 326 -7.28 6.12 13.94
CA TRP A 326 -6.03 6.60 14.51
C TRP A 326 -5.70 8.01 14.04
N TYR A 327 -5.08 8.76 14.94
CA TYR A 327 -4.29 9.94 14.60
C TYR A 327 -2.92 9.52 14.06
N ASN A 328 -2.32 10.36 13.24
CA ASN A 328 -1.09 10.06 12.51
C ASN A 328 0.08 9.63 13.42
N ALA A 329 0.22 10.24 14.59
CA ALA A 329 1.33 9.92 15.49
C ALA A 329 1.03 10.21 16.97
N VAL A 330 1.65 9.42 17.84
CA VAL A 330 1.63 9.60 19.29
C VAL A 330 3.02 9.53 19.88
N ASP A 331 3.20 10.12 21.05
CA ASP A 331 4.40 9.95 21.85
C ASP A 331 4.38 8.57 22.54
N VAL A 332 5.42 7.76 22.36
CA VAL A 332 5.51 6.39 22.92
C VAL A 332 5.68 6.35 24.44
N THR A 333 5.98 7.49 25.06
CA THR A 333 6.15 7.60 26.52
C THR A 333 4.90 8.17 27.18
N THR A 334 4.38 9.28 26.66
CA THR A 334 3.26 10.02 27.27
C THR A 334 1.90 9.66 26.67
N HIS A 335 1.89 9.01 25.49
CA HIS A 335 0.70 8.76 24.67
C HIS A 335 -0.02 10.03 24.20
N GLU A 336 0.63 11.19 24.30
CA GLU A 336 0.11 12.44 23.76
C GLU A 336 0.07 12.38 22.22
N ILE A 337 -0.98 12.95 21.63
CA ILE A 337 -1.12 13.03 20.18
C ILE A 337 -0.15 14.06 19.65
N LEU A 338 0.79 13.62 18.80
CA LEU A 338 1.83 14.47 18.20
C LEU A 338 1.37 15.07 16.87
N ASP A 339 0.60 14.30 16.10
CA ASP A 339 -0.01 14.75 14.84
C ASP A 339 -1.48 14.32 14.80
N ARG A 340 -2.38 15.29 14.66
CA ARG A 340 -3.84 15.14 14.71
C ARG A 340 -4.47 14.86 13.34
N GLY A 341 -3.69 14.72 12.27
CA GLY A 341 -4.20 14.14 11.03
C GLY A 341 -4.78 12.75 11.28
N ILE A 342 -5.77 12.35 10.46
CA ILE A 342 -6.38 11.03 10.55
C ILE A 342 -5.66 10.12 9.57
N VAL A 343 -5.34 8.92 10.05
CA VAL A 343 -4.66 7.89 9.24
C VAL A 343 -5.55 7.45 8.09
N ASP A 344 -5.01 7.53 6.89
CA ASP A 344 -5.58 7.09 5.61
C ASP A 344 -5.39 5.58 5.37
N THR A 345 -4.30 5.01 5.88
CA THR A 345 -3.97 3.57 5.85
C THR A 345 -4.64 2.75 6.97
N TRP A 346 -5.77 3.22 7.50
CA TRP A 346 -6.41 2.66 8.71
C TRP A 346 -6.80 1.18 8.55
N GLY A 347 -7.15 0.74 7.35
CA GLY A 347 -7.50 -0.64 7.06
C GLY A 347 -6.29 -1.55 6.95
N TYR A 348 -5.11 -1.02 6.64
CA TYR A 348 -3.86 -1.79 6.58
C TYR A 348 -3.48 -2.24 8.00
N ILE A 349 -3.62 -1.30 8.95
CA ILE A 349 -3.51 -1.57 10.39
C ILE A 349 -4.50 -2.66 10.81
N LEU A 350 -5.79 -2.47 10.52
CA LEU A 350 -6.84 -3.42 10.91
C LEU A 350 -6.70 -4.80 10.24
N ASN A 351 -6.12 -4.88 9.04
CA ASN A 351 -5.78 -6.14 8.40
C ASN A 351 -4.79 -6.97 9.24
N GLY A 352 -3.87 -6.32 9.97
CA GLY A 352 -3.00 -7.01 10.92
C GLY A 352 -3.79 -7.64 12.07
N TYR A 353 -4.79 -6.94 12.61
CA TYR A 353 -5.68 -7.49 13.66
C TYR A 353 -6.51 -8.67 13.12
N GLN A 354 -7.07 -8.53 11.91
CA GLN A 354 -7.78 -9.61 11.23
C GLN A 354 -6.86 -10.83 11.01
N THR A 355 -5.60 -10.60 10.64
CA THR A 355 -4.59 -11.66 10.45
C THR A 355 -4.27 -12.39 11.76
N PHE A 356 -4.20 -11.67 12.88
CA PHE A 356 -4.04 -12.27 14.20
C PHE A 356 -5.25 -13.17 14.56
N ASP A 357 -6.47 -12.67 14.36
CA ASP A 357 -7.70 -13.44 14.60
C ASP A 357 -7.79 -14.69 13.72
N MET A 358 -7.37 -14.60 12.46
CA MET A 358 -7.22 -15.77 11.57
C MET A 358 -6.23 -16.80 12.11
N ALA A 359 -5.07 -16.37 12.61
CA ALA A 359 -4.06 -17.26 13.17
C ALA A 359 -4.54 -17.97 14.45
N GLU A 360 -5.40 -17.31 15.22
CA GLU A 360 -5.97 -17.83 16.46
C GLU A 360 -7.28 -18.61 16.27
N GLY A 361 -7.96 -18.42 15.14
CA GLY A 361 -9.32 -18.93 14.95
C GLY A 361 -10.32 -18.24 15.88
N THR A 362 -10.13 -16.94 16.12
CA THR A 362 -10.96 -16.09 16.99
C THR A 362 -11.54 -14.91 16.23
N ASP A 363 -12.38 -14.13 16.91
CA ASP A 363 -13.00 -12.88 16.47
C ASP A 363 -12.75 -11.75 17.48
N ALA A 364 -11.62 -11.78 18.18
CA ALA A 364 -11.33 -10.92 19.31
C ALA A 364 -11.31 -9.42 18.95
N TYR A 365 -11.01 -9.10 17.69
CA TYR A 365 -10.95 -7.73 17.19
C TYR A 365 -12.06 -7.42 16.17
N ALA A 366 -12.92 -8.39 15.83
CA ALA A 366 -13.96 -8.23 14.83
C ALA A 366 -14.90 -7.03 15.09
N ASP A 367 -15.38 -6.88 16.34
CA ASP A 367 -16.25 -5.77 16.73
C ASP A 367 -15.57 -4.40 16.54
N GLU A 368 -14.28 -4.29 16.84
CA GLU A 368 -13.52 -3.05 16.66
C GLU A 368 -13.29 -2.77 15.18
N ILE A 369 -12.96 -3.80 14.38
CA ILE A 369 -12.79 -3.66 12.94
C ILE A 369 -14.10 -3.16 12.30
N GLU A 370 -15.23 -3.80 12.60
CA GLU A 370 -16.54 -3.37 12.09
C GLU A 370 -16.90 -1.95 12.54
N ARG A 371 -16.58 -1.59 13.79
CA ARG A 371 -16.84 -0.25 14.32
C ARG A 371 -16.12 0.81 13.50
N VAL A 372 -14.83 0.61 13.22
CA VAL A 372 -14.03 1.56 12.42
C VAL A 372 -14.51 1.61 10.98
N MET A 373 -14.78 0.46 10.34
CA MET A 373 -15.33 0.43 8.99
C MET A 373 -16.63 1.23 8.88
N ARG A 374 -17.56 1.07 9.84
CA ARG A 374 -18.81 1.85 9.88
C ARG A 374 -18.57 3.33 10.16
N ALA A 375 -17.63 3.67 11.03
CA ALA A 375 -17.26 5.07 11.31
C ALA A 375 -16.77 5.78 10.04
N VAL A 376 -15.90 5.13 9.25
CA VAL A 376 -15.38 5.66 7.98
C VAL A 376 -16.49 6.02 6.99
N THR A 377 -17.63 5.34 7.02
CA THR A 377 -18.78 5.69 6.13
C THR A 377 -19.33 7.11 6.34
N THR A 378 -19.02 7.72 7.48
CA THR A 378 -19.37 9.12 7.81
C THR A 378 -18.36 10.14 7.28
N HIS A 379 -17.15 9.69 6.92
CA HIS A 379 -16.07 10.51 6.34
C HIS A 379 -16.19 10.52 4.82
N LYS A 380 -16.89 11.52 4.27
CA LYS A 380 -17.11 11.67 2.83
C LYS A 380 -16.34 12.85 2.26
N SER A 381 -15.65 12.64 1.14
CA SER A 381 -14.77 13.61 0.50
C SER A 381 -13.79 14.28 1.49
N VAL A 382 -13.30 13.51 2.47
CA VAL A 382 -12.41 14.01 3.51
C VAL A 382 -11.00 14.16 2.94
N ARG A 383 -10.30 15.19 3.43
CA ARG A 383 -8.90 15.49 3.11
C ARG A 383 -7.97 14.56 3.89
N TRP A 384 -8.01 13.28 3.56
CA TRP A 384 -7.15 12.24 4.12
C TRP A 384 -5.67 12.67 4.14
N GLU A 385 -5.17 13.11 2.99
CA GLU A 385 -3.86 13.75 2.85
C GLU A 385 -3.96 15.13 2.16
N GLY A 386 -4.68 16.05 2.77
CA GLY A 386 -4.82 17.39 2.23
C GLY A 386 -5.52 17.40 0.86
N GLN A 387 -4.79 17.76 -0.20
CA GLN A 387 -5.31 17.78 -1.58
C GLN A 387 -4.85 16.59 -2.42
N LEU A 388 -3.99 15.72 -1.90
CA LEU A 388 -3.44 14.63 -2.69
C LEU A 388 -4.49 13.55 -2.96
N GLN A 389 -4.36 12.88 -4.10
CA GLN A 389 -5.17 11.72 -4.46
C GLN A 389 -4.91 10.54 -3.51
N ASP A 390 -3.70 10.47 -2.97
CA ASP A 390 -3.15 9.28 -2.34
C ASP A 390 -3.89 8.87 -1.06
N GLY A 391 -4.18 9.83 -0.18
CA GLY A 391 -5.01 9.53 0.99
C GLY A 391 -6.42 8.99 0.64
N TYR A 392 -6.96 9.27 -0.56
CA TYR A 392 -8.18 8.59 -1.02
C TYR A 392 -7.90 7.17 -1.49
N ALA A 393 -6.83 6.96 -2.25
CA ALA A 393 -6.37 5.63 -2.65
C ALA A 393 -6.25 4.73 -1.43
N ASP A 394 -5.50 5.16 -0.41
CA ASP A 394 -5.24 4.35 0.79
C ASP A 394 -6.48 4.06 1.62
N SER A 395 -7.36 5.04 1.79
CA SER A 395 -8.59 4.87 2.56
C SER A 395 -9.61 3.98 1.84
N ILE A 396 -9.65 4.05 0.50
CA ILE A 396 -10.48 3.16 -0.32
C ILE A 396 -9.93 1.73 -0.28
N GLU A 397 -8.62 1.55 -0.45
CA GLU A 397 -7.96 0.26 -0.37
C GLU A 397 -8.13 -0.38 1.01
N SER A 398 -7.97 0.41 2.07
CA SER A 398 -8.25 0.03 3.46
C SER A 398 -9.62 -0.63 3.61
N MET A 399 -10.66 -0.05 3.01
CA MET A 399 -12.00 -0.64 3.02
C MET A 399 -12.08 -1.89 2.13
N LEU A 400 -11.53 -1.82 0.92
CA LEU A 400 -11.55 -2.95 -0.04
C LEU A 400 -10.87 -4.21 0.51
N TYR A 401 -9.81 -4.09 1.31
CA TYR A 401 -9.12 -5.22 1.92
C TYR A 401 -9.93 -5.91 3.03
N LEU A 402 -10.82 -5.17 3.71
CA LEU A 402 -11.62 -5.70 4.82
C LEU A 402 -12.99 -6.25 4.38
N LEU A 403 -13.58 -5.71 3.31
CA LEU A 403 -14.90 -6.14 2.78
C LEU A 403 -15.02 -7.64 2.41
N PRO A 404 -13.95 -8.38 2.04
CA PRO A 404 -14.02 -9.83 1.89
C PRO A 404 -14.38 -10.56 3.18
N TRP A 405 -13.97 -10.01 4.33
CA TRP A 405 -14.15 -10.56 5.68
C TRP A 405 -15.41 -10.02 6.36
N PHE A 406 -15.70 -8.73 6.17
CA PHE A 406 -16.80 -8.00 6.81
C PHE A 406 -17.76 -7.43 5.77
N ASP A 407 -18.83 -8.18 5.47
CA ASP A 407 -19.83 -7.85 4.45
C ASP A 407 -20.82 -6.78 4.96
N ILE A 408 -20.42 -5.51 4.90
CA ILE A 408 -21.19 -4.37 5.45
C ILE A 408 -21.73 -3.49 4.31
N PRO A 409 -23.07 -3.46 4.05
CA PRO A 409 -23.65 -2.77 2.91
C PRO A 409 -23.28 -1.27 2.80
N GLU A 410 -23.28 -0.53 3.90
CA GLU A 410 -22.91 0.89 3.88
C GLU A 410 -21.43 1.13 3.55
N CYS A 411 -20.55 0.17 3.85
CA CYS A 411 -19.13 0.23 3.54
C CYS A 411 -18.90 0.01 2.04
N HIS A 412 -19.61 -0.94 1.43
CA HIS A 412 -19.62 -1.10 -0.02
C HIS A 412 -20.07 0.17 -0.74
N ARG A 413 -21.11 0.83 -0.21
CA ARG A 413 -21.58 2.10 -0.76
C ARG A 413 -20.56 3.21 -0.63
N TRP A 414 -19.88 3.29 0.50
CA TRP A 414 -18.83 4.28 0.73
C TRP A 414 -17.68 4.14 -0.27
N VAL A 415 -17.21 2.92 -0.56
CA VAL A 415 -16.19 2.68 -1.60
C VAL A 415 -16.66 3.20 -2.97
N ASP A 416 -17.88 2.84 -3.36
CA ASP A 416 -18.46 3.26 -4.65
C ASP A 416 -18.62 4.77 -4.79
N ASP A 417 -18.83 5.42 -3.66
CA ASP A 417 -18.98 6.87 -3.54
C ASP A 417 -17.61 7.57 -3.59
N GLU A 418 -16.64 7.14 -2.78
CA GLU A 418 -15.36 7.83 -2.61
C GLU A 418 -14.39 7.63 -3.76
N ILE A 419 -14.46 6.50 -4.47
CA ILE A 419 -13.66 6.28 -5.70
C ILE A 419 -13.90 7.37 -6.75
N GLU A 420 -15.09 7.99 -6.77
CA GLU A 420 -15.38 9.12 -7.66
C GLU A 420 -14.55 10.36 -7.30
N VAL A 421 -14.26 10.59 -6.01
CA VAL A 421 -13.43 11.73 -5.57
C VAL A 421 -12.01 11.57 -6.10
N MET A 422 -11.46 10.36 -5.96
CA MET A 422 -10.15 10.01 -6.51
C MET A 422 -10.16 10.17 -8.05
N PHE A 423 -11.14 9.58 -8.75
CA PHE A 423 -11.28 9.69 -10.22
C PHE A 423 -11.45 11.12 -10.72
N GLY A 424 -12.01 12.02 -9.90
CA GLY A 424 -12.13 13.44 -10.19
C GLY A 424 -10.78 14.16 -10.32
N LYS A 425 -9.69 13.58 -9.79
CA LYS A 425 -8.34 14.15 -9.86
C LYS A 425 -7.60 13.83 -11.15
N GLN A 426 -8.08 12.88 -11.95
CA GLN A 426 -7.42 12.54 -13.22
C GLN A 426 -7.61 13.66 -14.25
N LEU A 427 -6.50 14.20 -14.73
CA LEU A 427 -6.46 15.26 -15.72
C LEU A 427 -6.84 14.75 -17.13
N PRO A 428 -7.27 15.65 -18.04
CA PRO A 428 -7.51 15.28 -19.45
C PRO A 428 -6.29 14.67 -20.16
N SER A 429 -5.07 14.94 -19.68
CA SER A 429 -3.82 14.36 -20.19
C SER A 429 -3.67 12.86 -19.88
N GLY A 430 -4.43 12.35 -18.91
CA GLY A 430 -4.36 10.98 -18.39
C GLY A 430 -3.56 10.88 -17.09
N PHE A 431 -2.66 11.83 -16.81
CA PHE A 431 -1.99 11.96 -15.52
C PHE A 431 -2.95 12.37 -14.41
N ILE A 432 -2.55 12.18 -13.16
CA ILE A 432 -3.31 12.61 -12.00
C ILE A 432 -2.60 13.83 -11.38
N GLU A 433 -1.41 13.61 -10.86
CA GLU A 433 -0.57 14.65 -10.26
C GLU A 433 0.78 14.79 -10.97
N GLU A 434 1.01 13.99 -12.02
CA GLU A 434 2.22 14.01 -12.86
C GLU A 434 3.51 13.61 -12.11
N TRP A 435 3.37 12.79 -11.06
CA TRP A 435 4.45 12.25 -10.24
C TRP A 435 4.14 10.81 -9.78
N TYR A 436 5.08 10.18 -9.09
CA TYR A 436 5.07 8.75 -8.80
C TYR A 436 3.78 8.22 -8.14
N LEU A 437 3.11 9.01 -7.31
CA LEU A 437 1.83 8.59 -6.68
C LEU A 437 0.68 8.39 -7.69
N ASP A 438 0.84 8.77 -8.96
CA ASP A 438 -0.09 8.34 -10.01
C ASP A 438 -0.24 6.81 -10.10
N GLY A 439 0.75 6.04 -9.62
CA GLY A 439 0.63 4.59 -9.57
C GLY A 439 -0.31 4.08 -8.48
N ASN A 440 -0.44 4.74 -7.33
CA ASN A 440 -1.44 4.39 -6.31
C ASN A 440 -2.86 4.58 -6.86
N PHE A 441 -3.09 5.65 -7.63
CA PHE A 441 -4.35 5.80 -8.40
C PHE A 441 -4.61 4.60 -9.33
N ILE A 442 -3.58 4.12 -10.04
CA ILE A 442 -3.69 2.97 -10.94
C ILE A 442 -4.00 1.70 -10.15
N ARG A 443 -3.27 1.43 -9.05
CA ARG A 443 -3.49 0.32 -8.12
C ARG A 443 -4.94 0.29 -7.64
N THR A 444 -5.41 1.37 -7.03
CA THR A 444 -6.78 1.46 -6.50
C THR A 444 -7.82 1.32 -7.61
N SER A 445 -7.57 1.89 -8.80
CA SER A 445 -8.46 1.74 -9.95
C SER A 445 -8.60 0.28 -10.39
N LEU A 446 -7.50 -0.47 -10.46
CA LEU A 446 -7.49 -1.90 -10.80
C LEU A 446 -8.14 -2.75 -9.70
N LEU A 447 -7.86 -2.46 -8.42
CA LEU A 447 -8.50 -3.11 -7.28
C LEU A 447 -10.01 -2.91 -7.32
N TYR A 448 -10.49 -1.67 -7.47
CA TYR A 448 -11.91 -1.37 -7.59
C TYR A 448 -12.54 -2.05 -8.81
N ALA A 449 -11.90 -1.99 -9.98
CA ALA A 449 -12.41 -2.63 -11.18
C ALA A 449 -12.62 -4.13 -10.98
N THR A 450 -11.63 -4.81 -10.39
CA THR A 450 -11.70 -6.25 -10.15
C THR A 450 -12.60 -6.64 -8.98
N TYR A 451 -12.78 -5.76 -8.00
CA TYR A 451 -13.85 -5.89 -7.01
C TYR A 451 -15.24 -5.87 -7.69
N LYS A 452 -15.45 -4.99 -8.68
CA LYS A 452 -16.70 -4.92 -9.46
C LYS A 452 -16.90 -6.08 -10.44
N THR A 453 -15.84 -6.75 -10.86
CA THR A 453 -15.93 -7.97 -11.69
C THR A 453 -15.81 -9.26 -10.91
N GLN A 454 -15.69 -9.21 -9.57
CA GLN A 454 -15.43 -10.38 -8.73
C GLN A 454 -14.19 -11.17 -9.20
N GLY A 455 -13.17 -10.47 -9.68
CA GLY A 455 -11.92 -11.03 -10.20
C GLY A 455 -11.98 -11.55 -11.64
N ILE A 456 -13.14 -11.52 -12.31
CA ILE A 456 -13.25 -11.95 -13.72
C ILE A 456 -12.59 -10.91 -14.62
N THR A 457 -11.81 -11.38 -15.60
CA THR A 457 -11.17 -10.57 -16.64
C THR A 457 -11.70 -10.94 -18.03
N PHE A 458 -11.51 -10.04 -18.99
CA PHE A 458 -11.77 -10.28 -20.41
C PHE A 458 -10.47 -10.05 -21.18
N GLU A 459 -10.00 -11.06 -21.90
CA GLU A 459 -8.69 -11.05 -22.57
C GLU A 459 -8.84 -11.26 -24.10
N PRO A 460 -8.29 -10.36 -24.94
CA PRO A 460 -7.64 -9.10 -24.58
C PRO A 460 -8.66 -8.07 -24.09
N TRP A 461 -8.28 -7.19 -23.14
CA TRP A 461 -9.16 -6.11 -22.70
C TRP A 461 -9.52 -5.19 -23.86
N ARG A 462 -10.76 -4.68 -23.84
CA ARG A 462 -11.26 -3.77 -24.86
C ARG A 462 -12.06 -2.64 -24.24
N GLU A 463 -11.74 -1.42 -24.62
CA GLU A 463 -12.42 -0.21 -24.13
C GLU A 463 -13.93 -0.21 -24.40
N ASN A 464 -14.39 -0.95 -25.41
CA ASN A 464 -15.80 -1.03 -25.81
C ASN A 464 -16.54 -2.27 -25.29
N VAL A 465 -15.90 -3.10 -24.46
CA VAL A 465 -16.53 -4.25 -23.79
C VAL A 465 -16.84 -3.86 -22.35
N ARG A 466 -17.99 -4.28 -21.84
CA ARG A 466 -18.35 -4.11 -20.42
C ARG A 466 -18.41 -5.49 -19.79
N LEU A 467 -17.82 -5.61 -18.62
CA LEU A 467 -17.81 -6.83 -17.82
C LEU A 467 -18.13 -6.45 -16.38
N GLY A 468 -19.15 -7.07 -15.80
CA GLY A 468 -19.51 -6.84 -14.40
C GLY A 468 -20.03 -8.11 -13.76
N ALA A 469 -19.87 -8.20 -12.43
CA ALA A 469 -20.37 -9.35 -11.70
C ALA A 469 -20.98 -8.97 -10.36
N ALA A 470 -21.89 -9.81 -9.87
CA ALA A 470 -22.46 -9.69 -8.54
C ALA A 470 -22.57 -11.09 -7.91
N TYR A 471 -22.09 -11.23 -6.67
CA TYR A 471 -22.10 -12.50 -5.95
C TYR A 471 -23.22 -12.52 -4.91
N ASP A 472 -24.17 -13.44 -5.06
CA ASP A 472 -25.17 -13.72 -4.04
C ASP A 472 -24.56 -14.66 -3.01
N ARG A 473 -24.03 -14.11 -1.90
CA ARG A 473 -23.42 -14.89 -0.81
C ARG A 473 -24.37 -15.90 -0.18
N ASN A 474 -25.68 -15.64 -0.18
CA ASN A 474 -26.67 -16.53 0.43
C ASN A 474 -26.89 -17.78 -0.41
N LYS A 475 -26.98 -17.62 -1.73
CA LYS A 475 -27.16 -18.75 -2.67
C LYS A 475 -25.84 -19.33 -3.17
N LYS A 476 -24.75 -18.59 -3.00
CA LYS A 476 -23.42 -18.85 -3.58
C LYS A 476 -23.42 -18.83 -5.10
N ASP A 477 -24.28 -18.00 -5.69
CA ASP A 477 -24.40 -17.82 -7.14
C ASP A 477 -23.62 -16.58 -7.59
N LEU A 478 -22.91 -16.71 -8.72
CA LEU A 478 -22.20 -15.60 -9.37
C LEU A 478 -22.95 -15.20 -10.64
N TYR A 479 -23.42 -13.96 -10.67
CA TYR A 479 -24.08 -13.35 -11.81
C TYR A 479 -23.05 -12.54 -12.61
N ILE A 480 -22.98 -12.77 -13.92
CA ILE A 480 -21.98 -12.15 -14.81
C ILE A 480 -22.73 -11.48 -15.97
N TYR A 481 -22.34 -10.26 -16.30
CA TYR A 481 -22.79 -9.52 -17.48
C TYR A 481 -21.64 -9.28 -18.44
#